data_AF-A0A397BIX6-F1
#
_entry.id   AF-A0A397BIX6-F1
#
_cell.length_a   1.000
_cell.length_b   1.000
_cell.length_c   1.000
_cell.angle_alpha   90.00
_cell.angle_beta   90.00
_cell.angle_gamma   90.00
#
_symmetry.space_group_name_H-M   'P 1'
#
loop_
_entity.id
_entity.type
_entity.pdbx_description
1 polymer ?
#
loop_
_entity_poly.entity_id
_entity_poly.type
_entity_poly.pdbx_seq_one_letter_code
_entity_poly.pdbx_strand_id
1 'polypeptide(L)' 'DLFDGWGWGEVVPDGVGIAYSIKKNSVHFNIACRKAIEGQPSVARSFGHLLEESLLEMRHVMEADQALKLTAKL' A
#
# COMPACT_ATOMS: atom_id res chain seq x y z
N ASP A 1 -2.20 23.06 2.23
CA ASP A 1 -3.30 22.28 2.82
C ASP A 1 -2.77 21.11 3.62
N LEU A 2 -3.13 21.11 4.91
CA LEU A 2 -2.54 20.29 5.98
C LEU A 2 -3.44 19.07 6.27
N PHE A 3 -3.77 18.27 5.25
CA PHE A 3 -4.48 17.01 5.45
C PHE A 3 -3.46 15.87 5.38
N ASP A 4 -2.89 15.51 6.52
CA ASP A 4 -1.74 14.58 6.57
C ASP A 4 -2.13 13.11 6.67
N GLY A 5 -3.38 12.78 7.01
CA GLY A 5 -3.87 11.42 7.00
C GLY A 5 -5.22 11.28 7.72
N TRP A 6 -5.86 10.14 7.50
CA TRP A 6 -7.04 9.68 8.23
C TRP A 6 -6.94 8.17 8.42
N GLY A 7 -7.82 7.58 9.23
CA GLY A 7 -7.82 6.14 9.48
C GLY A 7 -9.06 5.69 10.23
N TRP A 8 -9.38 4.41 10.07
CA TRP A 8 -10.46 3.71 10.78
C TRP A 8 -10.00 2.29 11.07
N GLY A 9 -10.54 1.68 12.13
CA GLY A 9 -10.29 0.28 12.45
C GLY A 9 -10.93 -0.67 11.43
N GLU A 10 -10.53 -1.93 11.47
CA GLU A 10 -11.14 -2.98 10.66
C GLU A 10 -12.66 -3.12 10.91
N VAL A 11 -13.41 -3.49 9.87
CA VAL A 11 -14.88 -3.69 9.93
C VAL A 11 -15.28 -5.11 10.33
N VAL A 12 -14.32 -6.03 10.37
CA VAL A 12 -14.50 -7.44 10.76
C VAL A 12 -13.34 -7.89 11.65
N PRO A 13 -13.53 -8.87 12.57
CA PRO A 13 -12.50 -9.27 13.54
C PRO A 13 -11.14 -9.66 12.95
N ASP A 14 -11.14 -10.34 11.81
CA ASP A 14 -9.91 -10.82 11.15
C ASP A 14 -9.53 -9.95 9.93
N GLY A 15 -10.02 -8.71 9.90
CA GLY A 15 -9.81 -7.78 8.80
C GLY A 15 -8.66 -6.80 9.04
N VAL A 16 -8.44 -5.96 8.02
CA VAL A 16 -7.55 -4.79 8.09
C VAL A 16 -8.33 -3.55 7.64
N GLY A 17 -8.21 -2.45 8.37
CA GLY A 17 -8.65 -1.12 7.96
C GLY A 17 -7.50 -0.39 7.29
N ILE A 18 -7.68 0.04 6.03
CA ILE A 18 -6.64 0.74 5.29
C ILE A 18 -7.19 2.05 4.76
N ALA A 19 -6.63 3.15 5.25
CA ALA A 19 -6.81 4.47 4.67
C ALA A 19 -5.57 4.83 3.87
N TYR A 20 -5.76 5.47 2.71
CA TYR A 20 -4.65 5.85 1.85
C TYR A 20 -4.84 7.23 1.23
N SER A 21 -3.73 7.90 0.96
CA SER A 21 -3.68 9.18 0.25
C SER A 21 -2.58 9.15 -0.80
N ILE A 22 -2.94 9.49 -2.03
CA ILE A 22 -2.00 9.57 -3.16
C ILE A 22 -1.60 11.03 -3.32
N LYS A 23 -0.35 11.34 -2.97
CA LYS A 23 0.28 12.65 -3.18
C LYS A 23 1.09 12.62 -4.49
N LYS A 24 1.56 13.79 -4.93
CA LYS A 24 2.27 13.95 -6.21
C LYS A 24 3.47 12.98 -6.38
N ASN A 25 4.26 12.80 -5.32
CA ASN A 25 5.50 12.01 -5.34
C ASN A 25 5.56 10.94 -4.24
N SER A 26 4.46 10.70 -3.54
CA SER A 26 4.42 9.74 -2.45
C SER A 26 3.00 9.22 -2.23
N VAL A 27 2.91 8.04 -1.63
CA VAL A 27 1.66 7.45 -1.18
C VAL A 27 1.76 7.27 0.33
N HIS A 28 0.72 7.68 1.05
CA HIS A 28 0.63 7.51 2.50
C HIS A 28 -0.44 6.47 2.79
N PHE A 29 -0.08 5.40 3.49
CA PHE A 29 -0.99 4.38 4.00
C PHE A 29 -1.05 4.43 5.52
N ASN A 30 -2.26 4.37 6.05
CA ASN A 30 -2.54 4.13 7.46
C ASN A 30 -3.25 2.78 7.57
N ILE A 31 -2.63 1.82 8.24
CA ILE A 31 -3.10 0.44 8.33
C ILE A 31 -3.43 0.15 9.79
N ALA A 32 -4.70 -0.14 10.06
CA ALA A 32 -5.21 -0.57 11.34
C ALA A 32 -5.59 -2.06 11.27
N CYS A 33 -5.25 -2.80 12.32
CA CYS A 33 -5.71 -4.16 12.53
C CYS A 33 -5.84 -4.43 14.03
N ARG A 34 -6.58 -5.48 14.40
CA ARG A 34 -6.59 -5.96 15.78
C ARG A 34 -5.19 -6.36 16.21
N LYS A 35 -4.88 -6.11 17.49
CA LYS A 35 -3.63 -6.57 18.08
C LYS A 35 -3.56 -8.09 17.98
N ALA A 36 -2.44 -8.58 17.47
CA ALA A 36 -2.19 -10.01 17.40
C ALA A 36 -2.14 -10.63 18.80
N ILE A 37 -2.52 -11.91 18.89
CA ILE A 37 -2.34 -12.73 20.09
C ILE A 37 -0.84 -12.77 20.44
N GLU A 38 -0.48 -12.77 21.72
CA GLU A 38 0.92 -12.79 22.17
C GLU A 38 1.73 -13.87 21.45
N GLY A 39 2.88 -13.48 20.89
CA GLY A 39 3.77 -14.36 20.13
C GLY A 39 3.58 -14.36 18.61
N GLN A 40 2.55 -13.70 18.06
CA GLN A 40 2.33 -13.58 16.62
C GLN A 40 2.87 -12.24 16.05
N PRO A 41 3.42 -12.24 14.82
CA PRO A 41 3.85 -11.02 14.15
C PRO A 41 2.66 -10.09 13.86
N SER A 42 2.90 -8.78 13.93
CA SER A 42 1.87 -7.77 13.65
C SER A 42 1.45 -7.84 12.18
N VAL A 43 0.16 -8.15 11.95
CA VAL A 43 -0.44 -8.18 10.60
C VAL A 43 -0.26 -6.84 9.90
N ALA A 44 -0.48 -5.71 10.59
CA ALA A 44 -0.29 -4.38 10.00
C ALA A 44 1.14 -4.16 9.50
N ARG A 45 2.16 -4.64 10.24
CA ARG A 45 3.57 -4.51 9.83
C ARG A 45 3.86 -5.37 8.59
N SER A 46 3.49 -6.65 8.63
CA SER A 46 3.72 -7.55 7.51
C SER A 46 2.98 -7.08 6.26
N PHE A 47 1.73 -6.63 6.42
CA PHE A 47 0.93 -6.09 5.34
C PHE A 47 1.55 -4.81 4.75
N GLY A 48 2.02 -3.89 5.59
CA GLY A 48 2.68 -2.66 5.13
C GLY A 48 3.91 -2.95 4.28
N HIS A 49 4.73 -3.92 4.67
CA HIS A 49 5.90 -4.32 3.90
C HIS A 49 5.51 -4.93 2.54
N LEU A 50 4.58 -5.88 2.52
CA LEU A 50 4.11 -6.50 1.27
C LEU A 50 3.46 -5.49 0.33
N LEU A 51 2.75 -4.51 0.88
CA LEU A 51 2.14 -3.42 0.11
C LEU A 51 3.21 -2.54 -0.55
N GLU A 52 4.28 -2.21 0.16
CA GLU A 52 5.41 -1.46 -0.39
C GLU A 52 6.08 -2.21 -1.54
N GLU A 53 6.38 -3.50 -1.35
CA GLU A 53 6.97 -4.35 -2.40
C GLU A 53 6.06 -4.43 -3.62
N SER A 54 4.77 -4.68 -3.42
CA SER A 54 3.77 -4.74 -4.49
C SER A 54 3.72 -3.43 -5.30
N LEU A 55 3.83 -2.27 -4.64
CA LEU A 55 3.83 -0.98 -5.33
C LEU A 55 5.09 -0.75 -6.16
N LEU A 56 6.25 -1.25 -5.70
CA LEU A 56 7.49 -1.21 -6.46
C LEU A 56 7.43 -2.15 -7.66
N GLU A 57 6.90 -3.35 -7.49
CA GLU A 57 6.71 -4.31 -8.59
C GLU A 57 5.74 -3.80 -9.65
N MET A 58 4.62 -3.20 -9.23
CA MET A 58 3.66 -2.59 -10.17
C MET A 58 4.30 -1.46 -10.98
N ARG A 59 5.12 -0.62 -10.34
CA ARG A 59 5.90 0.42 -11.04
C ARG A 59 6.83 -0.22 -12.09
N HIS A 60 7.54 -1.26 -11.68
CA HIS A 60 8.20 -2.28 -12.51
C HIS A 60 7.50 -2.51 -13.85
N VAL A 61 6.31 -3.09 -13.73
CA VAL A 61 5.50 -3.55 -14.85
C VAL A 61 5.02 -2.37 -15.71
N MET A 62 4.60 -1.27 -15.08
CA MET A 62 4.08 -0.10 -15.80
C MET A 62 5.17 0.61 -16.62
N GLU A 63 6.37 0.76 -16.07
CA GLU A 63 7.51 1.35 -16.77
C GLU A 63 7.94 0.48 -17.97
N ALA A 64 7.94 -0.85 -17.79
CA ALA A 64 8.25 -1.79 -18.87
C ALA A 64 7.21 -1.74 -20.00
N ASP A 65 5.91 -1.73 -19.69
CA ASP A 65 4.83 -1.57 -20.69
C ASP A 65 4.96 -0.24 -21.45
N GLN A 66 5.26 0.85 -20.75
CA GLN A 66 5.46 2.15 -21.36
C GLN A 66 6.66 2.16 -22.33
N ALA A 67 7.78 1.51 -21.95
CA ALA A 67 8.95 1.39 -22.81
C ALA A 67 8.64 0.60 -24.09
N LEU A 68 7.95 -0.54 -23.98
CA LEU A 68 7.56 -1.37 -25.13
C LEU A 68 6.61 -0.63 -26.07
N LYS A 69 5.64 0.12 -25.53
CA LYS A 69 4.74 0.97 -26.33
C LYS A 69 5.47 2.07 -27.08
N LEU A 70 6.60 2.56 -26.56
CA LEU A 70 7.45 3.52 -27.26
C LEU A 70 8.16 2.87 -28.45
N THR A 71 8.74 1.68 -28.24
CA THR A 71 9.42 0.92 -29.29
C THR A 71 8.49 0.54 -30.44
N ALA A 72 7.23 0.18 -30.15
CA ALA A 72 6.26 -0.20 -31.19
C ALA A 72 5.75 0.98 -32.05
N LYS A 73 6.05 2.23 -31.67
CA LYS A 73 5.63 3.45 -32.39
C LYS A 73 6.76 4.08 -33.23
N LEU A 74 7.97 3.53 -33.16
CA LEU A 74 9.14 3.92 -33.95
C LEU A 74 9.26 3.02 -35.18
#